data_AF-A0A3A4QTI1-F1
#
_entry.id   AF-A0A3A4QTI1-F1
#
_cell.length_a   1.000
_cell.length_b   1.000
_cell.length_c   1.000
_cell.angle_alpha   90.00
_cell.angle_beta   90.00
_cell.angle_gamma   90.00
#
_symmetry.space_group_name_H-M   'P 1'
#
loop_
_entity.id
_entity.type
_entity.pdbx_description
1 polymer ?
#
loop_
_entity_poly.entity_id
_entity_poly.type
_entity_poly.pdbx_seq_one_letter_code
_entity_poly.pdbx_strand_id
1 'polypeptide(L)'
;MHINFAMWRKASWQLVKMDDKKEWDALDVVSKWLIATRSAVTLVTVYSCVIAGILAARDGHFSWLPFLIVTLGLFIAHGTNNK
;
A
#
# COMPACT_ATOMS: atom_id res chain seq x y z
N MET A 1 -8.22 14.56 13.98
CA MET A 1 -7.62 14.16 12.68
C MET A 1 -8.74 13.53 11.86
N HIS A 2 -9.18 14.18 10.80
CA HIS A 2 -10.32 13.70 9.99
C HIS A 2 -9.77 12.73 8.94
N ILE A 3 -10.29 11.49 8.90
CA ILE A 3 -9.86 10.49 7.92
C ILE A 3 -10.35 10.93 6.53
N ASN A 4 -9.45 11.01 5.55
CA ASN A 4 -9.78 11.47 4.20
C ASN A 4 -9.64 10.34 3.16
N PHE A 5 -10.67 9.48 3.09
CA PHE A 5 -10.72 8.36 2.15
C PHE A 5 -10.58 8.77 0.67
N ALA A 6 -11.03 9.97 0.30
CA ALA A 6 -10.85 10.48 -1.06
C ALA A 6 -9.37 10.72 -1.37
N MET A 7 -8.60 11.20 -0.38
CA MET A 7 -7.16 11.37 -0.51
C MET A 7 -6.42 10.04 -0.60
N TRP A 8 -6.88 9.01 0.13
CA TRP A 8 -6.29 7.67 0.05
C TRP A 8 -6.36 7.12 -1.37
N ARG A 9 -7.56 7.16 -1.99
CA ARG A 9 -7.73 6.74 -3.39
C ARG A 9 -6.85 7.53 -4.34
N LYS A 10 -6.76 8.86 -4.16
CA LYS A 10 -5.96 9.73 -5.03
C LYS A 10 -4.47 9.44 -4.92
N ALA A 11 -3.95 9.29 -3.70
CA ALA A 11 -2.55 8.94 -3.43
C ALA A 11 -2.18 7.52 -3.90
N SER A 12 -3.15 6.60 -3.92
CA SER A 12 -2.97 5.24 -4.44
C SER A 12 -2.91 5.16 -5.97
N TRP A 13 -3.49 6.12 -6.70
CA TRP A 13 -3.56 6.09 -8.17
C TRP A 13 -2.74 7.16 -8.88
N GLN A 14 -2.40 8.25 -8.21
CA GLN A 14 -1.69 9.37 -8.80
C GLN A 14 -0.50 9.78 -7.95
N LEU A 15 0.56 10.24 -8.61
CA LEU A 15 1.67 10.93 -7.95
C LEU A 15 1.17 12.30 -7.48
N VAL A 16 0.69 12.37 -6.25
CA VAL A 16 0.30 13.63 -5.60
C VAL A 16 1.57 14.37 -5.20
N LYS A 17 1.83 15.52 -5.84
CA LYS A 17 2.76 16.53 -5.32
C LYS A 17 1.97 17.54 -4.50
N MET A 18 2.45 17.83 -3.30
CA MET A 18 1.92 18.90 -2.45
C MET A 18 3.01 19.93 -2.27
N ASP A 19 2.70 21.17 -2.63
CA ASP A 19 3.62 22.30 -2.54
C ASP A 19 3.39 23.15 -1.27
N ASP A 20 2.23 23.00 -0.61
CA ASP A 20 1.87 23.77 0.59
C ASP A 20 1.95 22.95 1.89
N LYS A 21 2.68 23.48 2.88
CA LYS A 21 2.88 22.83 4.19
C LYS A 21 1.60 22.73 5.03
N LYS A 22 0.64 23.66 4.87
CA LYS A 22 -0.65 23.58 5.58
C LYS A 22 -1.49 22.42 5.09
N GLU A 23 -1.48 22.15 3.78
CA GLU A 23 -2.19 21.00 3.22
C GLU A 23 -1.57 19.68 3.68
N TRP A 24 -0.24 19.63 3.78
CA TRP A 24 0.47 18.48 4.36
C TRP A 24 0.07 18.25 5.81
N ASP A 25 0.10 19.28 6.65
CA ASP A 25 -0.20 19.13 8.09
C ASP A 25 -1.65 18.72 8.36
N ALA A 26 -2.57 19.04 7.46
CA ALA A 26 -3.98 18.62 7.52
C ALA A 26 -4.21 17.14 7.16
N LEU A 27 -3.24 16.45 6.56
CA LEU A 27 -3.36 15.03 6.19
C LEU A 27 -3.26 14.10 7.40
N ASP A 28 -4.00 13.00 7.33
CA ASP A 28 -3.81 11.88 8.25
C ASP A 28 -2.48 11.14 7.98
N VAL A 29 -2.02 10.38 8.98
CA VAL A 29 -0.76 9.62 8.93
C VAL A 29 -0.71 8.64 7.75
N VAL A 30 -1.85 8.03 7.41
CA VAL A 30 -1.96 7.07 6.30
C VAL A 30 -1.77 7.76 4.95
N SER A 31 -2.38 8.94 4.76
CA SER A 31 -2.27 9.74 3.54
C SER A 31 -0.86 10.27 3.35
N LYS A 32 -0.23 10.77 4.42
CA LYS A 32 1.19 11.19 4.41
C LYS A 32 2.09 10.04 3.96
N TRP A 33 1.83 8.84 4.49
CA TRP A 33 2.57 7.63 4.15
C TRP A 33 2.34 7.19 2.69
N LEU A 34 1.10 7.18 2.20
CA LEU A 34 0.76 6.83 0.82
C LEU A 34 1.39 7.80 -0.21
N ILE A 35 1.37 9.10 0.08
CA ILE A 35 1.95 10.14 -0.78
C ILE A 35 3.49 10.03 -0.78
N ALA A 36 4.11 9.90 0.40
CA ALA A 36 5.56 9.81 0.53
C ALA A 36 6.15 8.56 -0.15
N THR A 37 5.45 7.42 -0.09
CA THR A 37 5.93 6.14 -0.65
C THR A 37 5.68 5.99 -2.15
N ARG A 38 4.97 6.93 -2.79
CA ARG A 38 4.46 6.77 -4.17
C ARG A 38 3.70 5.45 -4.32
N SER A 39 2.74 5.22 -3.42
CA SER A 39 2.11 3.91 -3.16
C SER A 39 1.34 3.23 -4.31
N ALA A 40 1.33 3.83 -5.50
CA ALA A 40 0.83 3.16 -6.70
C ALA A 40 1.60 1.87 -7.02
N VAL A 41 2.89 1.77 -6.64
CA VAL A 41 3.71 0.57 -6.92
C VAL A 41 3.47 -0.54 -5.89
N THR A 42 3.21 -0.20 -4.62
CA THR A 42 2.88 -1.17 -3.56
C THR A 42 1.58 -1.92 -3.83
N LEU A 43 0.66 -1.34 -4.59
CA LEU A 43 -0.56 -2.03 -5.07
C LEU A 43 -0.23 -3.22 -5.97
N VAL A 44 0.80 -3.13 -6.81
CA VAL A 44 1.22 -4.23 -7.70
C VAL A 44 1.75 -5.39 -6.87
N THR A 45 2.48 -5.11 -5.79
CA THR A 45 2.97 -6.13 -4.85
C THR A 45 1.82 -6.89 -4.19
N VAL A 46 0.80 -6.17 -3.71
CA VAL A 46 -0.39 -6.80 -3.12
C VAL A 46 -1.12 -7.65 -4.14
N TYR A 47 -1.26 -7.18 -5.39
CA TYR A 47 -1.85 -7.97 -6.47
C TYR A 47 -1.12 -9.29 -6.71
N SER A 48 0.22 -9.27 -6.76
CA SER A 48 1.03 -10.48 -6.89
C SER A 48 0.85 -11.44 -5.71
N CYS A 49 0.78 -10.91 -4.49
CA CYS A 49 0.50 -11.72 -3.29
C CYS A 49 -0.89 -12.37 -3.36
N VAL A 50 -1.91 -11.64 -3.81
CA VAL A 50 -3.28 -12.19 -3.99
C VAL A 50 -3.28 -13.33 -5.00
N ILE A 51 -2.60 -13.18 -6.14
CA ILE A 51 -2.48 -14.26 -7.14
C ILE A 51 -1.79 -15.48 -6.54
N ALA A 52 -0.70 -15.29 -5.79
CA ALA A 52 -0.02 -16.38 -5.09
C ALA A 52 -0.94 -17.08 -4.08
N GLY A 53 -1.76 -16.34 -3.34
CA GLY A 53 -2.77 -16.89 -2.43
C GLY A 53 -3.83 -17.72 -3.16
N ILE A 54 -4.33 -17.25 -4.31
CA ILE A 54 -5.28 -17.99 -5.16
C ILE A 54 -4.65 -19.29 -5.68
N LEU A 55 -3.40 -19.24 -6.14
CA LEU A 55 -2.67 -20.43 -6.60
C LEU A 55 -2.43 -21.44 -5.47
N ALA A 56 -2.03 -20.96 -4.30
CA ALA A 56 -1.87 -21.82 -3.12
C ALA A 56 -3.21 -22.46 -2.69
N ALA A 57 -4.32 -21.73 -2.82
CA ALA A 57 -5.65 -22.25 -2.52
C ALA A 57 -6.08 -23.32 -3.53
N ARG A 58 -5.76 -23.11 -4.81
CA ARG A 58 -6.00 -24.09 -5.87
C ARG A 58 -5.25 -25.41 -5.62
N ASP A 59 -4.01 -25.34 -5.14
CA ASP A 59 -3.19 -26.53 -4.84
C ASP A 59 -3.44 -27.11 -3.44
N GLY A 60 -4.41 -26.57 -2.68
CA GLY A 60 -4.75 -27.06 -1.34
C GLY A 60 -3.72 -26.74 -0.24
N HIS A 61 -2.74 -25.88 -0.54
CA HIS A 61 -1.64 -25.49 0.36
C HIS A 61 -1.81 -24.10 0.96
N PHE A 62 -2.98 -23.48 0.78
CA PHE A 62 -3.22 -22.16 1.33
C PHE A 62 -3.25 -22.17 2.86
N SER A 63 -2.46 -21.28 3.45
CA SER A 63 -2.46 -21.04 4.88
C SER A 63 -2.45 -19.55 5.15
N TRP A 64 -3.30 -19.13 6.09
CA TRP A 64 -3.58 -17.72 6.28
C TRP A 64 -2.43 -16.95 6.91
N LEU A 65 -1.72 -17.61 7.83
CA LEU A 65 -0.59 -17.01 8.51
C LEU A 65 0.61 -16.76 7.56
N PRO A 66 1.09 -17.74 6.78
CA PRO A 66 2.12 -17.50 5.76
C PRO A 66 1.72 -16.45 4.72
N PHE A 67 0.47 -16.47 4.25
CA PHE A 67 -0.02 -15.48 3.30
C PHE A 67 0.07 -14.05 3.85
N LEU A 68 -0.37 -13.84 5.10
CA LEU A 68 -0.31 -12.53 5.75
C LEU A 68 1.13 -12.08 5.99
N ILE A 69 2.00 -12.99 6.45
CA ILE A 69 3.43 -12.69 6.69
C ILE A 69 4.11 -12.28 5.38
N VAL A 70 3.90 -13.05 4.31
CA VAL A 70 4.48 -12.76 2.99
C VAL A 70 3.95 -11.45 2.42
N THR A 71 2.63 -11.24 2.47
CA THR A 71 2.00 -10.02 1.93
C THR A 71 2.50 -8.78 2.68
N LEU A 72 2.51 -8.81 4.01
CA LEU A 72 2.97 -7.69 4.83
C LEU A 72 4.48 -7.47 4.68
N GLY A 73 5.27 -8.55 4.67
CA GLY A 73 6.72 -8.51 4.50
C GLY A 73 7.13 -7.89 3.16
N LEU A 74 6.51 -8.35 2.05
CA LEU A 74 6.76 -7.77 0.73
C LEU A 74 6.26 -6.32 0.64
N PHE A 75 5.11 -6.01 1.21
CA PHE A 75 4.56 -4.65 1.20
C PHE A 75 5.50 -3.65 1.87
N ILE A 76 6.02 -3.99 3.06
CA ILE A 76 6.99 -3.16 3.78
C ILE A 76 8.32 -3.10 3.01
N ALA A 77 8.86 -4.24 2.58
CA ALA A 77 10.13 -4.29 1.85
C ALA A 77 10.09 -3.44 0.56
N HIS A 78 9.01 -3.52 -0.19
CA HIS A 78 8.83 -2.74 -1.40
C HIS A 78 8.67 -1.24 -1.10
N GLY A 79 7.88 -0.89 -0.08
CA GLY A 79 7.75 0.49 0.40
C GLY A 79 9.08 1.13 0.83
N THR A 80 10.04 0.33 1.32
CA THR A 80 11.39 0.82 1.67
C THR A 80 12.38 0.90 0.48
N ASN A 81 12.06 0.24 -0.65
CA ASN A 81 12.95 0.18 -1.82
C ASN A 81 12.65 1.27 -2.86
N ASN A 82 11.51 1.95 -2.77
CA ASN A 82 11.13 3.02 -3.69
C ASN A 82 11.64 4.38 -3.16
N LYS A 83 12.87 4.76 -3.53
CA LYS A 83 13.43 6.13 -3.35
C LYS A 83 13.10 7.02 -4.55
#